data_AF-A0A973F9D8-F1
#
_entry.id   AF-A0A973F9D8-F1
#
_cell.length_a   1.000
_cell.length_b   1.000
_cell.length_c   1.000
_cell.angle_alpha   90.00
_cell.angle_beta   90.00
_cell.angle_gamma   90.00
#
_symmetry.space_group_name_H-M   'P 1'
#
loop_
_entity.id
_entity.type
_entity.pdbx_description
1 polymer ?
#
loop_
_entity_poly.entity_id
_entity_poly.type
_entity_poly.pdbx_seq_one_letter_code
_entity_poly.pdbx_strand_id
1 'polypeptide(L)'
;MTTVACISDLGNYTYSDINEITISGINKTYSVNMGIDELMITPALSMTDFTGDPTNERFEYFWIFYNGSVADTISKTLSLKKVFDYPPATYTVYFKMRDKVTDIVWKSETLITVGTPYTKGFMVLGENASTGLVELETISMSGIDTVIYGDVLKSSGLPALRNPIKVLHTGKSTTNPKLWVMTGSGSYYLDLLTMKSNTSMCFGTIRLIPNRTGEEEHAIEQFPHICAYDGTTTYDYYRGYITDKGNLYYTAPIFMGDFYDYPHNCTIKFTDPAAVFYKASPYAMHYMKSSLSGLIWYDLDNDR
;
A
#
# COMPACT_ATOMS: atom_id res chain seq x y z
N MET A 1 -68.18 -35.25 26.95
CA MET A 1 -67.20 -35.82 27.90
C MET A 1 -66.14 -36.52 27.06
N THR A 2 -64.93 -35.94 27.04
CA THR A 2 -63.60 -36.59 27.07
C THR A 2 -63.52 -38.10 26.77
N THR A 3 -62.57 -38.67 26.02
CA THR A 3 -61.12 -38.39 25.91
C THR A 3 -60.44 -39.23 24.79
N VAL A 4 -59.44 -38.62 24.15
CA VAL A 4 -58.06 -39.11 23.89
C VAL A 4 -57.82 -40.53 23.37
N ALA A 5 -57.23 -40.60 22.18
CA ALA A 5 -56.16 -41.56 21.90
C ALA A 5 -54.92 -40.77 21.40
N CYS A 6 -54.09 -40.33 22.34
CA CYS A 6 -52.70 -39.98 22.02
C CYS A 6 -51.97 -41.30 21.80
N ILE A 7 -51.52 -41.54 20.57
CA ILE A 7 -50.53 -42.57 20.31
C ILE A 7 -49.29 -42.19 21.12
N SER A 8 -48.90 -43.04 22.06
CA SER A 8 -47.70 -42.84 22.85
C SER A 8 -46.51 -43.02 21.93
N ASP A 9 -45.77 -41.95 21.65
CA ASP A 9 -44.45 -42.04 21.03
C ASP A 9 -43.52 -42.80 21.99
N LEU A 10 -43.15 -44.02 21.62
CA LEU A 10 -42.08 -44.77 22.27
C LEU A 10 -40.73 -44.25 21.74
N GLY A 11 -40.50 -42.97 21.93
CA GLY A 11 -39.22 -42.33 21.67
C GLY A 11 -38.23 -42.69 22.75
N ASN A 12 -37.61 -43.87 22.67
CA ASN A 12 -36.38 -44.11 23.43
C ASN A 12 -35.22 -43.43 22.69
N TYR A 13 -35.19 -42.09 22.74
CA TYR A 13 -34.04 -41.33 22.29
C TYR A 13 -32.97 -41.45 23.36
N THR A 14 -31.95 -42.25 23.07
CA THR A 14 -30.71 -42.20 23.87
C THR A 14 -30.00 -40.92 23.49
N TYR A 15 -30.22 -39.86 24.27
CA TYR A 15 -29.45 -38.63 24.17
C TYR A 15 -28.04 -38.93 24.68
N SER A 16 -27.04 -38.89 23.80
CA SER A 16 -25.65 -38.77 24.19
C SER A 16 -25.34 -37.28 24.38
N ASP A 17 -24.65 -36.94 25.46
CA ASP A 17 -24.18 -35.58 25.67
C ASP A 17 -23.34 -35.11 24.47
N ILE A 18 -23.58 -33.86 24.06
CA ILE A 18 -22.81 -33.22 22.99
C ILE A 18 -21.58 -32.63 23.66
N ASN A 19 -20.39 -32.94 23.12
CA ASN A 19 -19.15 -32.31 23.57
C ASN A 19 -19.28 -30.78 23.50
N GLU A 20 -19.41 -30.13 24.64
CA GLU A 20 -19.38 -28.69 24.76
C GLU A 20 -17.94 -28.19 24.67
N ILE A 21 -17.69 -27.22 23.78
CA ILE A 21 -16.36 -26.67 23.55
C ILE A 21 -16.38 -25.19 23.84
N THR A 22 -15.49 -24.78 24.74
CA THR A 22 -15.18 -23.37 24.99
C THR A 22 -13.88 -23.00 24.27
N ILE A 23 -13.96 -22.00 23.39
CA ILE A 23 -12.80 -21.41 22.71
C ILE A 23 -12.38 -20.14 23.45
N SER A 24 -11.13 -20.08 23.87
CA SER A 24 -10.52 -18.94 24.56
C SER A 24 -9.15 -18.60 23.95
N GLY A 25 -8.46 -17.59 24.47
CA GLY A 25 -7.13 -17.17 23.94
C GLY A 25 -7.17 -16.40 22.61
N ILE A 26 -8.36 -16.07 22.11
CA ILE A 26 -8.56 -15.17 20.98
C ILE A 26 -9.06 -13.83 21.52
N ASN A 27 -8.25 -12.78 21.38
CA ASN A 27 -8.64 -11.43 21.77
C ASN A 27 -9.72 -10.92 20.81
N LYS A 28 -10.55 -9.98 21.30
CA LYS A 28 -11.57 -9.33 20.47
C LYS A 28 -10.97 -8.53 19.32
N THR A 29 -9.77 -7.98 19.51
CA THR A 29 -9.09 -7.15 18.50
C THR A 29 -7.57 -7.36 18.55
N TYR A 30 -6.95 -7.34 17.37
CA TYR A 30 -5.50 -7.29 17.15
C TYR A 30 -5.17 -6.12 16.22
N SER A 31 -3.97 -5.55 16.37
CA SER A 31 -3.45 -4.51 15.48
C SER A 31 -2.12 -4.96 14.89
N VAL A 32 -1.96 -4.80 13.59
CA VAL A 32 -0.75 -5.19 12.84
C VAL A 32 -0.45 -4.17 11.76
N ASN A 33 0.81 -3.99 11.40
CA ASN A 33 1.22 -3.20 10.25
C ASN A 33 1.25 -4.06 8.98
N MET A 34 0.67 -3.53 7.90
CA MET A 34 0.58 -4.18 6.59
C MET A 34 1.95 -4.71 6.14
N GLY A 35 2.03 -6.01 5.87
CA GLY A 35 3.22 -6.66 5.29
C GLY A 35 4.45 -6.73 6.20
N ILE A 36 4.34 -6.30 7.46
CA ILE A 36 5.48 -6.18 8.39
C ILE A 36 5.31 -7.12 9.58
N ASP A 37 4.19 -6.98 10.31
CA ASP A 37 4.00 -7.72 11.55
C ASP A 37 3.48 -9.13 11.27
N GLU A 38 4.12 -10.13 11.87
CA GLU A 38 3.64 -11.51 11.88
C GLU A 38 2.71 -11.72 13.08
N LEU A 39 1.42 -11.95 12.82
CA LEU A 39 0.45 -12.20 13.86
C LEU A 39 0.43 -13.68 14.23
N MET A 40 0.55 -13.97 15.52
CA MET A 40 0.37 -15.29 16.10
C MET A 40 -0.85 -15.32 17.04
N ILE A 41 -1.81 -16.19 16.76
CA ILE A 41 -2.96 -16.45 17.64
C ILE A 41 -3.00 -17.94 17.94
N THR A 42 -2.97 -18.30 19.22
CA THR A 42 -3.06 -19.69 19.68
C THR A 42 -4.29 -19.85 20.56
N PRO A 43 -5.41 -20.33 19.99
CA PRO A 43 -6.63 -20.57 20.76
C PRO A 43 -6.39 -21.65 21.83
N ALA A 44 -6.99 -21.46 23.00
CA ALA A 44 -7.07 -22.46 24.04
C ALA A 44 -8.47 -23.09 24.02
N LEU A 45 -8.50 -24.42 23.93
CA LEU A 45 -9.72 -25.21 23.81
C LEU A 45 -9.97 -25.96 25.12
N SER A 46 -11.17 -25.80 25.67
CA SER A 46 -11.66 -26.64 26.78
C SER A 46 -12.87 -27.43 26.29
N MET A 47 -12.85 -28.74 26.50
CA MET A 47 -13.87 -29.68 26.02
C MET A 47 -14.39 -30.52 27.19
N THR A 48 -15.70 -30.78 27.23
CA THR A 48 -16.33 -31.56 28.30
C THR A 48 -16.09 -33.06 28.17
N ASP A 49 -16.18 -33.58 26.94
CA ASP A 49 -16.16 -35.04 26.68
C ASP A 49 -14.97 -35.51 25.84
N PHE A 50 -13.94 -34.66 25.69
CA PHE A 50 -12.73 -35.00 24.95
C PHE A 50 -11.48 -34.67 25.76
N THR A 51 -10.74 -35.71 26.16
CA THR A 51 -9.50 -35.63 26.94
C THR A 51 -8.24 -35.85 26.09
N GLY A 52 -8.39 -36.00 24.78
CA GLY A 52 -7.27 -36.18 23.85
C GLY A 52 -6.59 -34.86 23.47
N ASP A 53 -5.52 -34.96 22.69
CA ASP A 53 -4.87 -33.79 22.11
C ASP A 53 -5.76 -33.19 21.00
N PRO A 54 -6.19 -31.92 21.10
CA PRO A 54 -6.99 -31.28 20.06
C PRO A 54 -6.23 -31.14 18.73
N THR A 55 -4.91 -31.28 18.71
CA THR A 55 -4.12 -31.33 17.47
C THR A 55 -4.21 -32.69 16.75
N ASN A 56 -4.96 -33.65 17.28
CA ASN A 56 -5.22 -34.92 16.63
C ASN A 56 -6.07 -34.78 15.36
N GLU A 57 -6.19 -35.86 14.59
CA GLU A 57 -6.96 -35.88 13.35
C GLU A 57 -8.48 -35.83 13.55
N ARG A 58 -9.04 -35.62 14.75
CA ARG A 58 -10.50 -35.55 14.93
C ARG A 58 -11.05 -34.21 14.44
N PHE A 59 -10.32 -33.13 14.67
CA PHE A 59 -10.79 -31.77 14.42
C PHE A 59 -10.22 -31.18 13.14
N GLU A 60 -11.03 -30.36 12.47
CA GLU A 60 -10.59 -29.49 11.38
C GLU A 60 -10.68 -28.03 11.82
N TYR A 61 -9.68 -27.26 11.44
CA TYR A 61 -9.58 -25.85 11.80
C TYR A 61 -9.66 -24.98 10.55
N PHE A 62 -10.28 -23.83 10.68
CA PHE A 62 -10.33 -22.82 9.63
C PHE A 62 -10.20 -21.43 10.23
N TRP A 63 -9.25 -20.67 9.72
CA TRP A 63 -9.19 -19.24 9.88
C TRP A 63 -9.74 -18.60 8.62
N ILE A 64 -10.87 -17.90 8.74
CA ILE A 64 -11.58 -17.30 7.61
C ILE A 64 -11.50 -15.80 7.74
N PHE A 65 -10.84 -15.16 6.78
CA PHE A 65 -10.79 -13.72 6.63
C PHE A 65 -12.02 -13.23 5.87
N TYR A 66 -12.62 -12.14 6.34
CA TYR A 66 -13.77 -11.52 5.71
C TYR A 66 -13.61 -10.00 5.66
N ASN A 67 -13.76 -9.43 4.47
CA ASN A 67 -13.61 -7.99 4.21
C ASN A 67 -14.94 -7.25 3.95
N GLY A 68 -16.08 -7.88 4.23
CA GLY A 68 -17.40 -7.33 3.94
C GLY A 68 -17.97 -7.73 2.58
N SER A 69 -17.21 -8.41 1.73
CA SER A 69 -17.68 -8.87 0.40
C SER A 69 -17.17 -10.25 0.03
N VAL A 70 -15.89 -10.54 0.34
CA VAL A 70 -15.23 -11.82 0.03
C VAL A 70 -14.82 -12.47 1.34
N ALA A 71 -15.02 -13.78 1.41
CA ALA A 71 -14.49 -14.62 2.47
C ALA A 71 -13.42 -15.55 1.90
N ASP A 72 -12.27 -15.64 2.57
CA ASP A 72 -11.17 -16.51 2.17
C ASP A 72 -10.61 -17.29 3.37
N THR A 73 -10.16 -18.53 3.14
CA THR A 73 -9.55 -19.35 4.19
C THR A 73 -8.05 -19.08 4.23
N ILE A 74 -7.60 -18.38 5.27
CA ILE A 74 -6.21 -17.93 5.42
C ILE A 74 -5.32 -18.92 6.18
N SER A 75 -5.91 -19.90 6.88
CA SER A 75 -5.19 -21.03 7.48
C SER A 75 -6.15 -22.19 7.80
N LYS A 76 -5.61 -23.41 7.88
CA LYS A 76 -6.30 -24.63 8.33
C LYS A 76 -5.70 -25.26 9.59
N THR A 77 -4.84 -24.54 10.28
CA THR A 77 -4.19 -24.99 11.53
C THR A 77 -4.93 -24.43 12.75
N LEU A 78 -4.76 -25.08 13.91
CA LEU A 78 -5.31 -24.60 15.18
C LEU A 78 -4.82 -23.18 15.49
N SER A 79 -3.50 -22.98 15.53
CA SER A 79 -2.91 -21.65 15.68
C SER A 79 -2.80 -20.93 14.33
N LEU A 80 -3.10 -19.63 14.31
CA LEU A 80 -2.80 -18.76 13.18
C LEU A 80 -1.39 -18.20 13.35
N LYS A 81 -0.56 -18.31 12.31
CA LYS A 81 0.72 -17.59 12.19
C LYS A 81 0.80 -17.02 10.79
N LYS A 82 0.65 -15.70 10.63
CA LYS A 82 0.53 -15.05 9.31
C LYS A 82 0.97 -13.59 9.34
N VAL A 83 1.72 -13.17 8.32
CA VAL A 83 1.93 -11.76 7.98
C VAL A 83 0.71 -11.27 7.19
N PHE A 84 0.09 -10.19 7.68
CA PHE A 84 -1.09 -9.59 7.05
C PHE A 84 -0.67 -8.53 6.04
N ASP A 85 -0.58 -8.90 4.75
CA ASP A 85 -0.32 -7.98 3.63
C ASP A 85 -1.64 -7.60 2.92
N TYR A 86 -2.58 -7.04 3.68
CA TYR A 86 -3.86 -6.52 3.18
C TYR A 86 -3.87 -5.00 3.32
N PRO A 87 -4.60 -4.26 2.46
CA PRO A 87 -4.69 -2.80 2.59
C PRO A 87 -5.11 -2.35 3.99
N PRO A 88 -4.63 -1.19 4.48
CA PRO A 88 -5.03 -0.67 5.78
C PRO A 88 -6.56 -0.54 5.94
N ALA A 89 -7.13 -1.34 6.84
CA ALA A 89 -8.54 -1.38 7.21
C ALA A 89 -8.72 -2.30 8.43
N THR A 90 -9.92 -2.34 9.00
CA THR A 90 -10.30 -3.36 9.98
C THR A 90 -11.05 -4.49 9.30
N TYR A 91 -10.58 -5.72 9.52
CA TYR A 91 -11.14 -6.94 8.95
C TYR A 91 -11.69 -7.86 10.02
N THR A 92 -12.75 -8.59 9.69
CA THR A 92 -13.27 -9.64 10.57
C THR A 92 -12.58 -10.96 10.24
N VAL A 93 -12.10 -11.65 11.25
CA VAL A 93 -11.54 -12.99 11.11
C VAL A 93 -12.30 -13.96 12.01
N TYR A 94 -12.75 -15.05 11.43
CA TYR A 94 -13.41 -16.14 12.14
C TYR A 94 -12.46 -17.30 12.33
N PHE A 95 -12.32 -17.76 13.57
CA PHE A 95 -11.81 -19.10 13.85
C PHE A 95 -13.00 -20.05 13.88
N LYS A 96 -12.93 -21.12 13.09
CA LYS A 96 -13.89 -22.22 13.12
C LYS A 96 -13.17 -23.52 13.42
N MET A 97 -13.80 -24.34 14.24
CA MET A 97 -13.38 -25.70 14.50
C MET A 97 -14.54 -26.64 14.23
N ARG A 98 -14.31 -27.69 13.44
CA ARG A 98 -15.28 -28.74 13.14
C ARG A 98 -14.82 -30.06 13.75
N ASP A 99 -15.71 -30.75 14.44
CA ASP A 99 -15.51 -32.14 14.83
C ASP A 99 -15.95 -33.04 13.67
N LYS A 100 -15.02 -33.81 13.08
CA LYS A 100 -15.34 -34.69 11.94
C LYS A 100 -16.21 -35.89 12.30
N VAL A 101 -16.36 -36.20 13.60
CA VAL A 101 -17.19 -37.32 14.06
C VAL A 101 -18.65 -36.92 14.16
N THR A 102 -18.91 -35.70 14.65
CA THR A 102 -20.27 -35.21 14.94
C THR A 102 -20.77 -34.17 13.93
N ASP A 103 -19.87 -33.65 13.09
CA ASP A 103 -20.09 -32.52 12.17
C ASP A 103 -20.48 -31.19 12.82
N ILE A 104 -20.35 -31.09 14.14
CA ILE A 104 -20.61 -29.85 14.89
C ILE A 104 -19.47 -28.85 14.64
N VAL A 105 -19.85 -27.59 14.46
CA VAL A 105 -18.92 -26.48 14.21
C VAL A 105 -19.05 -25.43 15.30
N TRP A 106 -17.94 -25.13 15.96
CA TRP A 106 -17.79 -24.00 16.87
C TRP A 106 -17.10 -22.85 16.16
N LYS A 107 -17.47 -21.62 16.52
CA LYS A 107 -16.89 -20.41 15.94
C LYS A 107 -16.52 -19.40 17.02
N SER A 108 -15.44 -18.68 16.76
CA SER A 108 -15.06 -17.47 17.49
C SER A 108 -14.71 -16.36 16.49
N GLU A 109 -14.91 -15.12 16.87
CA GLU A 109 -14.71 -13.94 16.04
C GLU A 109 -13.66 -13.01 16.65
N THR A 110 -12.80 -12.45 15.80
CA THR A 110 -11.87 -11.38 16.17
C THR A 110 -11.81 -10.33 15.06
N LEU A 111 -11.42 -9.10 15.44
CA LEU A 111 -11.15 -8.01 14.51
C LEU A 111 -9.64 -7.83 14.36
N ILE A 112 -9.15 -7.73 13.13
CA ILE A 112 -7.75 -7.40 12.84
C ILE A 112 -7.72 -6.04 12.18
N THR A 113 -7.18 -5.05 12.89
CA THR A 113 -6.91 -3.71 12.35
C THR A 113 -5.54 -3.71 11.71
N VAL A 114 -5.52 -3.65 10.38
CA VAL A 114 -4.30 -3.51 9.60
C VAL A 114 -4.02 -2.01 9.44
N GLY A 115 -2.87 -1.57 9.95
CA GLY A 115 -2.38 -0.21 9.87
C GLY A 115 -1.20 -0.07 8.92
N THR A 116 -0.65 1.14 8.85
CA THR A 116 0.56 1.46 8.11
C THR A 116 1.47 2.34 8.98
N PRO A 117 2.77 2.03 9.05
CA PRO A 117 3.71 2.87 9.80
C PRO A 117 4.08 4.15 9.04
N TYR A 118 3.69 4.29 7.78
CA TYR A 118 4.22 5.32 6.86
C TYR A 118 3.46 6.66 6.90
N THR A 119 2.50 6.83 7.82
CA THR A 119 1.62 8.01 7.86
C THR A 119 2.22 9.23 8.57
N LYS A 120 3.17 9.02 9.49
CA LYS A 120 3.83 10.07 10.24
C LYS A 120 5.28 9.73 10.49
N GLY A 121 6.17 10.65 10.14
CA GLY A 121 7.62 10.45 10.31
C GLY A 121 8.43 11.04 9.18
N PHE A 122 9.63 10.50 8.99
CA PHE A 122 10.54 10.88 7.91
C PHE A 122 10.80 9.70 6.99
N MET A 123 10.86 9.97 5.70
CA MET A 123 11.33 9.03 4.69
C MET A 123 12.76 9.38 4.30
N VAL A 124 13.64 8.39 4.32
CA VAL A 124 15.06 8.54 4.02
C VAL A 124 15.38 7.65 2.83
N LEU A 125 15.70 8.27 1.70
CA LEU A 125 16.17 7.58 0.50
C LEU A 125 17.70 7.56 0.54
N GLY A 126 18.27 6.37 0.45
CA GLY A 126 19.72 6.19 0.51
C GLY A 126 20.17 5.07 -0.41
N GLU A 127 21.49 4.84 -0.42
CA GLU A 127 22.10 3.72 -1.09
C GLU A 127 22.74 2.80 -0.05
N ASN A 128 22.47 1.51 -0.16
CA ASN A 128 23.14 0.50 0.66
C ASN A 128 24.62 0.43 0.24
N ALA A 129 25.52 0.79 1.15
CA ALA A 129 26.95 0.87 0.87
C ALA A 129 27.59 -0.45 0.41
N SER A 130 26.98 -1.60 0.75
CA SER A 130 27.53 -2.92 0.36
C SER A 130 27.03 -3.40 -0.99
N THR A 131 25.81 -3.06 -1.39
CA THR A 131 25.18 -3.55 -2.63
C THR A 131 25.10 -2.49 -3.73
N GLY A 132 25.24 -1.21 -3.36
CA GLY A 132 25.01 -0.05 -4.22
C GLY A 132 23.55 0.08 -4.67
N LEU A 133 22.61 -0.56 -3.96
CA LEU A 133 21.19 -0.52 -4.28
C LEU A 133 20.49 0.55 -3.47
N VAL A 134 19.50 1.20 -4.07
CA VAL A 134 18.69 2.21 -3.40
C VAL A 134 17.75 1.54 -2.41
N GLU A 135 17.71 2.09 -1.20
CA GLU A 135 16.81 1.70 -0.13
C GLU A 135 15.99 2.92 0.30
N LEU A 136 14.74 2.67 0.67
CA LEU A 136 13.86 3.65 1.29
C LEU A 136 13.56 3.15 2.70
N GLU A 137 13.94 3.95 3.69
CA GLU A 137 13.62 3.71 5.09
C GLU A 137 12.61 4.74 5.57
N THR A 138 11.77 4.33 6.52
CA THR A 138 10.86 5.25 7.21
C THR A 138 11.16 5.27 8.69
N ILE A 139 11.53 6.44 9.21
CA ILE A 139 11.56 6.72 10.64
C ILE A 139 10.13 7.06 11.05
N SER A 140 9.37 6.04 11.46
CA SER A 140 7.96 6.15 11.80
C SER A 140 7.76 6.69 13.20
N MET A 141 6.82 7.63 13.31
CA MET A 141 6.35 8.24 14.56
C MET A 141 4.83 8.11 14.69
N SER A 142 4.26 7.11 14.01
CA SER A 142 2.82 6.82 13.95
C SER A 142 2.33 6.10 15.21
N GLY A 143 3.22 5.39 15.91
CA GLY A 143 2.96 4.71 17.18
C GLY A 143 3.37 5.54 18.40
N ILE A 144 3.46 4.87 19.55
CA ILE A 144 3.97 5.45 20.81
C ILE A 144 5.48 5.69 20.70
N ASP A 145 6.19 4.73 20.11
CA ASP A 145 7.63 4.77 19.92
C ASP A 145 8.00 5.25 18.51
N THR A 146 9.21 5.78 18.39
CA THR A 146 9.83 6.04 17.08
C THR A 146 10.53 4.77 16.62
N VAL A 147 10.09 4.22 15.48
CA VAL A 147 10.56 2.93 14.96
C VAL A 147 11.01 3.11 13.51
N ILE A 148 12.15 2.50 13.16
CA ILE A 148 12.65 2.50 11.78
C ILE A 148 12.09 1.28 11.05
N TYR A 149 11.43 1.52 9.93
CA TYR A 149 10.98 0.50 8.99
C TYR A 149 11.80 0.59 7.71
N GLY A 150 12.72 -0.35 7.53
CA GLY A 150 13.57 -0.46 6.34
C GLY A 150 12.92 -1.25 5.20
N ASP A 151 13.68 -1.49 4.13
CA ASP A 151 13.32 -2.38 3.02
C ASP A 151 11.98 -2.03 2.31
N VAL A 152 11.52 -0.76 2.36
CA VAL A 152 10.25 -0.35 1.74
C VAL A 152 10.25 -0.64 0.24
N LEU A 153 11.35 -0.33 -0.47
CA LEU A 153 11.43 -0.60 -1.92
C LEU A 153 11.50 -2.09 -2.25
N LYS A 154 12.14 -2.90 -1.41
CA LYS A 154 12.31 -4.35 -1.64
C LYS A 154 10.97 -5.08 -1.64
N SER A 155 10.02 -4.62 -0.83
CA SER A 155 8.66 -5.17 -0.77
C SER A 155 7.66 -4.46 -1.71
N SER A 156 8.10 -3.41 -2.41
CA SER A 156 7.22 -2.58 -3.25
C SER A 156 6.83 -3.25 -4.57
N GLY A 157 7.66 -4.14 -5.12
CA GLY A 157 7.50 -4.69 -6.48
C GLY A 157 8.32 -3.97 -7.56
N LEU A 158 9.09 -2.95 -7.20
CA LEU A 158 10.04 -2.29 -8.09
C LEU A 158 11.29 -3.15 -8.35
N PRO A 159 11.95 -2.97 -9.51
CA PRO A 159 13.27 -3.56 -9.74
C PRO A 159 14.32 -2.94 -8.79
N ALA A 160 15.50 -3.56 -8.75
CA ALA A 160 16.64 -2.99 -8.05
C ALA A 160 17.04 -1.64 -8.68
N LEU A 161 17.07 -0.58 -7.86
CA LEU A 161 17.38 0.79 -8.29
C LEU A 161 18.78 1.21 -7.81
N ARG A 162 19.38 2.21 -8.47
CA ARG A 162 20.74 2.74 -8.20
C ARG A 162 20.76 4.27 -8.31
N ASN A 163 21.76 4.90 -7.67
CA ASN A 163 21.97 6.34 -7.70
C ASN A 163 20.75 7.10 -7.16
N PRO A 164 20.51 7.10 -5.83
CA PRO A 164 19.35 7.78 -5.25
C PRO A 164 19.40 9.28 -5.55
N ILE A 165 18.26 9.85 -5.94
CA ILE A 165 18.14 11.29 -6.20
C ILE A 165 17.24 11.92 -5.15
N LYS A 166 15.97 11.47 -5.06
CA LYS A 166 14.97 12.10 -4.20
C LYS A 166 13.79 11.20 -3.90
N VAL A 167 13.27 11.27 -2.67
CA VAL A 167 11.90 10.84 -2.34
C VAL A 167 11.06 12.08 -2.07
N LEU A 168 9.87 12.17 -2.67
CA LEU A 168 9.04 13.37 -2.58
C LEU A 168 7.55 13.05 -2.74
N HIS A 169 6.73 13.67 -1.89
CA HIS A 169 5.27 13.68 -2.03
C HIS A 169 4.79 14.93 -2.78
N THR A 170 3.88 14.77 -3.74
CA THR A 170 3.34 15.88 -4.56
C THR A 170 2.30 16.77 -3.85
N GLY A 171 2.30 16.79 -2.52
CA GLY A 171 1.31 17.49 -1.69
C GLY A 171 -0.09 16.89 -1.59
N LYS A 172 -0.95 17.56 -0.83
CA LYS A 172 -2.32 17.16 -0.43
C LYS A 172 -3.36 17.29 -1.57
N SER A 173 -2.94 17.56 -2.80
CA SER A 173 -3.85 17.73 -3.94
C SER A 173 -4.92 16.63 -3.97
N THR A 174 -6.18 17.04 -4.12
CA THR A 174 -7.32 16.11 -4.18
C THR A 174 -7.30 15.26 -5.45
N THR A 175 -6.43 15.59 -6.41
CA THR A 175 -6.31 14.94 -7.71
C THR A 175 -4.93 14.28 -7.84
N ASN A 176 -4.91 12.94 -7.82
CA ASN A 176 -3.75 12.09 -8.12
C ASN A 176 -2.45 12.46 -7.36
N PRO A 177 -2.48 12.51 -6.01
CA PRO A 177 -1.26 12.64 -5.23
C PRO A 177 -0.33 11.44 -5.47
N LYS A 178 0.97 11.68 -5.47
CA LYS A 178 2.01 10.66 -5.70
C LYS A 178 3.12 10.80 -4.66
N LEU A 179 3.64 9.66 -4.22
CA LEU A 179 4.92 9.57 -3.53
C LEU A 179 5.97 9.06 -4.51
N TRP A 180 6.81 9.95 -5.01
CA TRP A 180 7.88 9.63 -5.95
C TRP A 180 9.11 9.10 -5.24
N VAL A 181 9.72 8.09 -5.86
CA VAL A 181 11.08 7.60 -5.61
C VAL A 181 11.85 7.82 -6.91
N MET A 182 12.73 8.81 -6.92
CA MET A 182 13.52 9.24 -8.07
C MET A 182 14.95 8.77 -7.92
N THR A 183 15.46 8.08 -8.95
CA THR A 183 16.81 7.52 -8.98
C THR A 183 17.42 7.64 -10.37
N GLY A 184 18.74 7.52 -10.48
CA GLY A 184 19.44 7.58 -11.77
C GLY A 184 19.20 6.35 -12.66
N SER A 185 18.67 5.26 -12.12
CA SER A 185 18.29 4.06 -12.91
C SER A 185 16.79 3.95 -13.19
N GLY A 186 16.00 4.92 -12.74
CA GLY A 186 14.54 4.90 -12.92
C GLY A 186 13.80 5.66 -11.82
N SER A 187 12.68 6.27 -12.19
CA SER A 187 11.83 7.03 -11.26
C SER A 187 10.40 6.53 -11.30
N TYR A 188 9.91 6.15 -10.13
CA TYR A 188 8.61 5.51 -9.96
C TYR A 188 7.84 6.14 -8.80
N TYR A 189 6.51 6.07 -8.83
CA TYR A 189 5.69 6.46 -7.69
C TYR A 189 5.10 5.24 -6.98
N LEU A 190 4.95 5.37 -5.65
CA LEU A 190 4.35 4.34 -4.80
C LEU A 190 2.85 4.62 -4.62
N ASP A 191 2.07 3.55 -4.52
CA ASP A 191 0.71 3.62 -4.05
C ASP A 191 0.68 4.10 -2.59
N LEU A 192 -0.06 5.16 -2.31
CA LEU A 192 -0.03 5.83 -1.01
C LEU A 192 -0.64 5.00 0.13
N LEU A 193 -1.44 3.98 -0.20
CA LEU A 193 -2.10 3.13 0.77
C LEU A 193 -1.26 1.89 1.11
N THR A 194 -0.65 1.29 0.09
CA THR A 194 0.02 -0.02 0.19
C THR A 194 1.54 0.06 0.07
N MET A 195 2.10 1.20 -0.35
CA MET A 195 3.50 1.41 -0.69
C MET A 195 4.03 0.48 -1.79
N LYS A 196 3.14 -0.21 -2.51
CA LYS A 196 3.48 -1.04 -3.66
C LYS A 196 3.64 -0.18 -4.91
N SER A 197 4.36 -0.71 -5.89
CA SER A 197 4.57 -0.09 -7.19
C SER A 197 4.96 -1.14 -8.24
N ASN A 198 5.11 -0.69 -9.48
CA ASN A 198 5.62 -1.49 -10.60
C ASN A 198 6.20 -0.56 -11.68
N THR A 199 6.82 -1.11 -12.71
CA THR A 199 7.51 -0.34 -13.76
C THR A 199 6.60 0.55 -14.61
N SER A 200 5.27 0.34 -14.58
CA SER A 200 4.30 1.23 -15.24
C SER A 200 3.94 2.47 -14.42
N MET A 201 4.26 2.48 -13.13
CA MET A 201 4.04 3.63 -12.24
C MET A 201 5.20 4.62 -12.36
N CYS A 202 5.45 5.10 -13.58
CA CYS A 202 6.59 5.96 -13.94
C CYS A 202 6.12 7.24 -14.65
N PHE A 203 7.05 8.16 -14.91
CA PHE A 203 6.72 9.41 -15.61
C PHE A 203 6.22 9.17 -17.04
N GLY A 204 6.72 8.12 -17.70
CA GLY A 204 6.37 7.78 -19.07
C GLY A 204 4.87 7.53 -19.29
N THR A 205 4.16 6.96 -18.32
CA THR A 205 2.74 6.61 -18.43
C THR A 205 1.79 7.76 -18.12
N ILE A 206 2.31 8.84 -17.54
CA ILE A 206 1.57 10.09 -17.33
C ILE A 206 1.88 11.15 -18.39
N ARG A 207 2.55 10.76 -19.49
CA ARG A 207 2.63 11.58 -20.70
C ARG A 207 1.50 11.21 -21.66
N LEU A 208 0.86 12.22 -22.24
CA LEU A 208 -0.18 12.04 -23.27
C LEU A 208 0.40 11.48 -24.57
N ILE A 209 1.68 11.76 -24.82
CA ILE A 209 2.35 11.47 -26.10
C ILE A 209 3.72 10.88 -25.78
N PRO A 210 4.16 9.84 -26.52
CA PRO A 210 5.49 9.29 -26.35
C PRO A 210 6.58 10.30 -26.67
N ASN A 211 7.78 10.08 -26.12
CA ASN A 211 8.95 10.88 -26.44
C ASN A 211 9.26 10.81 -27.94
N ARG A 212 9.56 11.96 -28.56
CA ARG A 212 9.89 12.04 -29.99
C ARG A 212 11.17 11.28 -30.34
N THR A 213 12.13 11.20 -29.41
CA THR A 213 13.37 10.43 -29.61
C THR A 213 13.18 8.93 -29.36
N GLY A 214 12.05 8.53 -28.76
CA GLY A 214 11.82 7.16 -28.27
C GLY A 214 12.64 6.80 -27.03
N GLU A 215 13.49 7.70 -26.52
CA GLU A 215 14.26 7.45 -25.30
C GLU A 215 13.36 7.51 -24.07
N GLU A 216 13.58 6.56 -23.16
CA GLU A 216 13.00 6.60 -21.83
C GLU A 216 13.61 7.75 -21.03
N GLU A 217 12.77 8.44 -20.26
CA GLU A 217 13.16 9.55 -19.41
C GLU A 217 12.57 9.35 -18.03
N HIS A 218 13.31 9.76 -17.02
CA HIS A 218 12.95 9.59 -15.62
C HIS A 218 12.80 10.95 -14.96
N ALA A 219 11.70 11.17 -14.27
CA ALA A 219 11.51 12.38 -13.47
C ALA A 219 12.58 12.46 -12.37
N ILE A 220 13.28 13.57 -12.27
CA ILE A 220 14.30 13.84 -11.23
C ILE A 220 13.95 15.05 -10.37
N GLU A 221 12.98 15.85 -10.79
CA GLU A 221 12.41 16.95 -10.03
C GLU A 221 10.91 17.06 -10.31
N GLN A 222 10.15 17.48 -9.31
CA GLN A 222 8.74 17.86 -9.42
C GLN A 222 8.56 19.23 -8.77
N PHE A 223 7.74 20.10 -9.32
CA PHE A 223 7.39 21.37 -8.70
C PHE A 223 5.88 21.67 -8.87
N PRO A 224 5.25 22.44 -7.97
CA PRO A 224 5.78 22.97 -6.72
C PRO A 224 6.01 21.88 -5.66
N HIS A 225 6.93 22.13 -4.73
CA HIS A 225 7.07 21.32 -3.51
C HIS A 225 6.01 21.70 -2.47
N ILE A 226 5.83 20.82 -1.49
CA ILE A 226 5.04 21.11 -0.29
C ILE A 226 5.66 22.31 0.44
N CYS A 227 4.86 23.34 0.72
CA CYS A 227 5.29 24.56 1.38
C CYS A 227 4.60 24.80 2.73
N ALA A 228 3.70 23.91 3.15
CA ALA A 228 3.03 23.98 4.45
C ALA A 228 2.93 22.61 5.13
N TYR A 229 2.79 22.62 6.46
CA TYR A 229 2.75 21.41 7.29
C TYR A 229 1.61 20.45 6.94
N ASP A 230 0.46 20.98 6.48
CA ASP A 230 -0.70 20.17 6.12
C ASP A 230 -0.59 19.55 4.73
N GLY A 231 0.58 19.62 4.09
CA GLY A 231 0.83 19.09 2.76
C GLY A 231 0.42 20.04 1.64
N THR A 232 -0.01 21.27 1.95
CA THR A 232 -0.34 22.28 0.93
C THR A 232 0.88 22.63 0.10
N THR A 233 0.66 22.78 -1.20
CA THR A 233 1.65 23.29 -2.16
C THR A 233 1.28 24.70 -2.58
N THR A 234 2.17 25.40 -3.28
CA THR A 234 1.88 26.75 -3.78
C THR A 234 0.63 26.80 -4.69
N TYR A 235 0.34 25.71 -5.41
CA TYR A 235 -0.88 25.55 -6.19
C TYR A 235 -1.25 24.07 -6.30
N ASP A 236 -2.49 23.73 -5.96
CA ASP A 236 -2.94 22.33 -5.90
C ASP A 236 -3.27 21.71 -7.26
N TYR A 237 -3.39 22.55 -8.31
CA TYR A 237 -3.82 22.13 -9.65
C TYR A 237 -2.74 22.22 -10.72
N TYR A 238 -1.55 22.73 -10.40
CA TYR A 238 -0.49 22.90 -11.38
C TYR A 238 0.77 22.21 -10.90
N ARG A 239 1.34 21.39 -11.78
CA ARG A 239 2.53 20.61 -11.49
C ARG A 239 3.42 20.57 -12.71
N GLY A 240 4.73 20.61 -12.50
CA GLY A 240 5.72 20.34 -13.51
C GLY A 240 6.78 19.37 -13.03
N TYR A 241 7.54 18.85 -13.99
CA TYR A 241 8.59 17.87 -13.82
C TYR A 241 9.80 18.23 -14.65
N ILE A 242 10.98 17.91 -14.14
CA ILE A 242 12.23 17.90 -14.91
C ILE A 242 12.71 16.46 -14.96
N THR A 243 13.20 16.03 -16.12
CA THR A 243 13.71 14.68 -16.34
C THR A 243 15.24 14.63 -16.36
N ASP A 244 15.80 13.44 -16.23
CA ASP A 244 17.23 13.14 -16.37
C ASP A 244 17.83 13.55 -17.74
N LYS A 245 16.99 13.62 -18.77
CA LYS A 245 17.35 14.17 -20.09
C LYS A 245 17.35 15.69 -20.16
N GLY A 246 16.97 16.36 -19.07
CA GLY A 246 16.82 17.82 -19.00
C GLY A 246 15.57 18.35 -19.69
N ASN A 247 14.60 17.47 -19.98
CA ASN A 247 13.31 17.89 -20.51
C ASN A 247 12.40 18.40 -19.39
N LEU A 248 11.78 19.56 -19.64
CA LEU A 248 10.95 20.31 -18.72
C LEU A 248 9.48 20.19 -19.13
N TYR A 249 8.67 19.64 -18.24
CA TYR A 249 7.25 19.44 -18.46
C TYR A 249 6.48 20.25 -17.43
N TYR A 250 5.39 20.89 -17.85
CA TYR A 250 4.40 21.44 -16.91
C TYR A 250 3.03 21.34 -17.56
N THR A 251 1.99 21.23 -16.73
CA THR A 251 0.64 20.94 -17.21
C THR A 251 -0.32 22.10 -16.98
N ALA A 252 -1.38 22.13 -17.80
CA ALA A 252 -2.61 22.85 -17.51
C ALA A 252 -3.29 22.24 -16.26
N PRO A 253 -4.37 22.80 -15.71
CA PRO A 253 -4.95 22.30 -14.45
C PRO A 253 -5.22 20.78 -14.44
N ILE A 254 -4.71 20.04 -13.43
CA ILE A 254 -4.80 18.57 -13.31
C ILE A 254 -6.21 18.04 -12.96
N PHE A 255 -7.29 18.78 -13.28
CA PHE A 255 -8.67 18.43 -12.91
C PHE A 255 -9.11 17.05 -13.41
N MET A 256 -8.63 16.64 -14.59
CA MET A 256 -9.02 15.39 -15.27
C MET A 256 -7.92 14.32 -15.24
N GLY A 257 -6.83 14.57 -14.51
CA GLY A 257 -5.69 13.68 -14.49
C GLY A 257 -4.37 14.42 -14.39
N ASP A 258 -3.36 13.69 -13.94
CA ASP A 258 -1.98 14.17 -13.90
C ASP A 258 -1.32 13.76 -15.23
N PHE A 259 -1.49 14.59 -16.26
CA PHE A 259 -1.05 14.29 -17.62
C PHE A 259 -0.19 15.42 -18.20
N TYR A 260 0.86 15.02 -18.92
CA TYR A 260 1.86 15.92 -19.51
C TYR A 260 1.91 15.78 -21.02
N ASP A 261 1.93 16.91 -21.71
CA ASP A 261 2.06 16.97 -23.16
C ASP A 261 3.53 16.88 -23.57
N TYR A 262 4.03 17.91 -24.23
CA TYR A 262 5.38 17.98 -24.74
C TYR A 262 6.31 18.71 -23.77
N PRO A 263 7.63 18.46 -23.82
CA PRO A 263 8.57 19.31 -23.11
C PRO A 263 8.54 20.74 -23.66
N HIS A 264 8.60 21.71 -22.74
CA HIS A 264 8.41 23.14 -22.99
C HIS A 264 9.71 23.93 -23.13
N ASN A 265 10.86 23.31 -22.84
CA ASN A 265 12.21 23.86 -22.95
C ASN A 265 12.75 23.84 -24.40
N CYS A 266 12.00 24.45 -25.34
CA CYS A 266 12.38 24.52 -26.74
C CYS A 266 12.21 25.92 -27.37
N THR A 267 12.88 26.15 -28.50
CA THR A 267 12.93 27.46 -29.18
C THR A 267 11.61 27.97 -29.74
N ILE A 268 10.69 27.08 -30.10
CA ILE A 268 9.44 27.40 -30.81
C ILE A 268 8.30 26.54 -30.27
N LYS A 269 7.73 25.64 -31.09
CA LYS A 269 6.74 24.66 -30.66
C LYS A 269 7.32 23.27 -30.84
N PHE A 270 7.12 22.39 -29.87
CA PHE A 270 7.62 21.01 -29.94
C PHE A 270 7.23 20.27 -31.23
N THR A 271 6.02 20.54 -31.73
CA THR A 271 5.49 19.93 -32.96
C THR A 271 6.27 20.32 -34.21
N ASP A 272 7.10 21.36 -34.13
CA ASP A 272 7.92 21.80 -35.24
C ASP A 272 9.15 20.88 -35.40
N PRO A 273 9.39 20.34 -36.60
CA PRO A 273 10.60 19.57 -36.88
C PRO A 273 11.90 20.31 -36.54
N ALA A 274 11.91 21.64 -36.64
CA ALA A 274 13.05 22.52 -36.36
C ALA A 274 13.17 22.96 -34.88
N ALA A 275 12.30 22.47 -33.99
CA ALA A 275 12.41 22.75 -32.56
C ALA A 275 13.74 22.24 -32.00
N VAL A 276 14.49 23.14 -31.35
CA VAL A 276 15.71 22.80 -30.62
C VAL A 276 15.37 22.73 -29.15
N PHE A 277 15.70 21.62 -28.51
CA PHE A 277 15.54 21.39 -27.08
C PHE A 277 16.82 21.78 -26.35
N TYR A 278 16.66 22.42 -25.21
CA TYR A 278 17.75 22.87 -24.36
C TYR A 278 17.73 22.12 -23.05
N LYS A 279 18.84 21.57 -22.64
CA LYS A 279 18.90 20.77 -21.42
C LYS A 279 18.66 21.64 -20.18
N ALA A 280 17.52 21.48 -19.52
CA ALA A 280 17.24 22.19 -18.29
C ALA A 280 18.06 21.63 -17.12
N SER A 281 18.54 22.50 -16.25
CA SER A 281 19.06 22.13 -14.93
C SER A 281 17.95 21.48 -14.09
N PRO A 282 18.29 20.68 -13.06
CA PRO A 282 17.30 20.03 -12.20
C PRO A 282 16.64 21.02 -11.21
N TYR A 283 16.69 22.33 -11.49
CA TYR A 283 16.13 23.38 -10.68
C TYR A 283 15.28 24.31 -11.55
N ALA A 284 14.10 24.64 -11.06
CA ALA A 284 13.26 25.66 -11.67
C ALA A 284 12.65 26.57 -10.61
N MET A 285 12.55 27.86 -10.93
CA MET A 285 11.85 28.85 -10.13
C MET A 285 10.50 29.14 -10.77
N HIS A 286 9.44 29.07 -9.99
CA HIS A 286 8.07 29.18 -10.50
C HIS A 286 7.22 30.15 -9.69
N TYR A 287 6.18 30.71 -10.35
CA TYR A 287 5.13 31.59 -9.83
C TYR A 287 5.45 32.24 -8.47
N MET A 288 4.60 32.59 -7.51
CA MET A 288 3.99 31.75 -6.47
C MET A 288 2.50 32.09 -6.31
N LYS A 289 1.94 32.96 -7.18
CA LYS A 289 0.53 33.32 -7.13
C LYS A 289 -0.25 32.62 -8.24
N SER A 290 -1.23 31.80 -7.81
CA SER A 290 -2.35 31.17 -8.53
C SER A 290 -2.08 30.19 -9.68
N SER A 291 -0.93 30.22 -10.37
CA SER A 291 -0.64 29.28 -11.47
C SER A 291 0.85 29.18 -11.81
N LEU A 292 1.25 28.14 -12.56
CA LEU A 292 2.57 28.04 -13.22
C LEU A 292 2.65 28.97 -14.46
N SER A 293 2.21 30.23 -14.32
CA SER A 293 2.20 31.22 -15.40
C SER A 293 3.58 31.78 -15.77
N GLY A 294 4.58 31.55 -14.91
CA GLY A 294 5.97 31.90 -15.14
C GLY A 294 6.89 30.85 -14.53
N LEU A 295 7.86 30.42 -15.33
CA LEU A 295 8.84 29.39 -14.99
C LEU A 295 10.21 29.84 -15.51
N ILE A 296 11.18 29.93 -14.62
CA ILE A 296 12.58 30.22 -14.92
C ILE A 296 13.36 28.94 -14.64
N TRP A 297 14.17 28.53 -15.60
CA TRP A 297 15.04 27.36 -15.52
C TRP A 297 16.37 27.71 -16.19
N TYR A 298 17.42 26.98 -15.85
CA TYR A 298 18.77 27.23 -16.38
C TYR A 298 19.07 26.28 -17.53
N ASP A 299 19.48 26.83 -18.67
CA ASP A 299 19.91 26.13 -19.87
C ASP A 299 21.36 25.69 -19.73
N LEU A 300 21.56 24.39 -19.54
CA LEU A 300 22.87 23.78 -19.38
C LEU A 300 23.67 23.72 -20.69
N ASP A 301 23.02 23.79 -21.85
CA ASP A 301 23.72 23.70 -23.14
C ASP A 301 24.38 25.03 -23.50
N ASN A 302 23.78 26.14 -23.08
CA ASN A 302 24.25 27.50 -23.39
C ASN A 302 24.69 28.31 -22.16
N ASP A 303 24.66 27.72 -20.97
CA ASP A 303 25.09 28.33 -19.71
C ASP A 303 24.33 29.64 -19.38
N ARG A 304 22.99 29.61 -19.45
CA ARG A 304 22.13 30.81 -19.29
C ARG A 304 20.73 30.57 -18.74
#